data_AF-A0A5E6QXE7-F1
#
_entry.id   AF-A0A5E6QXE7-F1
#
_cell.length_a   1.000
_cell.length_b   1.000
_cell.length_c   1.000
_cell.angle_alpha   90.00
_cell.angle_beta   90.00
_cell.angle_gamma   90.00
#
_symmetry.space_group_name_H-M   'P 1'
#
loop_
_entity.id
_entity.type
_entity.pdbx_description
1 polymer ?
#
loop_
_entity_poly.entity_id
_entity_poly.type
_entity_poly.pdbx_seq_one_letter_code
_entity_poly.pdbx_strand_id
1 'polypeptide(L)'
;MAGLWEPVNGVYWSAAPLLPSLEWIGNLGGSSFFTTVFGALAGAFAGAWAAQRIAERSKLREEWQREIRSVNAGVVLTSATCNLAYALKKQHIKALKESYDAECKSMHEHKLAVAAGVPLGPFEFAPKLDSLHEISPPLDYLQDIVGRLSNSGRALAAVTAVADAIRNLNNALNKRNELLERMKDEKLPAGAEVHHFYFGIPYAVGRGNNEYGGYVQALASYTDDALFFSIKLHDDLYQHGKGIAEKYRKKFGGDVPSVSYIDWQKADSVGLLPKDEEYSDWLSGYEVLPKKELQWWQRKGKSVQVTK
;
A
#
# COMPACT_ATOMS: atom_id res chain seq x y z
N MET A 1 -37.04 5.69 -78.76
CA MET A 1 -36.08 6.55 -78.05
C MET A 1 -36.47 6.49 -76.58
N ALA A 2 -36.01 5.49 -75.83
CA ALA A 2 -34.69 5.41 -75.20
C ALA A 2 -34.49 6.59 -74.22
N GLY A 3 -34.42 6.43 -72.91
CA GLY A 3 -34.43 5.25 -72.05
C GLY A 3 -34.07 5.68 -70.61
N LEU A 4 -34.45 4.83 -69.64
CA LEU A 4 -33.81 4.53 -68.35
C LEU A 4 -33.38 5.73 -67.45
N TRP A 5 -33.70 5.80 -66.16
CA TRP A 5 -33.46 4.79 -65.11
C TRP A 5 -34.29 5.11 -63.84
N GLU A 6 -34.94 4.10 -63.27
CA GLU A 6 -34.92 3.81 -61.83
C GLU A 6 -34.06 2.52 -61.66
N PRO A 7 -33.56 2.11 -60.48
CA PRO A 7 -33.28 2.78 -59.19
C PRO A 7 -31.83 2.48 -58.68
N VAL A 8 -31.61 2.55 -57.35
CA VAL A 8 -30.54 1.92 -56.53
C VAL A 8 -29.46 2.87 -55.95
N ASN A 9 -29.81 3.55 -54.85
CA ASN A 9 -29.21 3.32 -53.52
C ASN A 9 -29.78 4.35 -52.53
N GLY A 10 -30.43 3.84 -51.47
CA GLY A 10 -31.07 4.63 -50.43
C GLY A 10 -30.09 5.34 -49.50
N VAL A 11 -29.52 6.45 -49.96
CA VAL A 11 -28.96 7.49 -49.09
C VAL A 11 -29.30 8.86 -49.68
N TYR A 12 -30.43 9.43 -49.25
CA TYR A 12 -30.64 10.86 -49.38
C TYR A 12 -29.77 11.55 -48.32
N TRP A 13 -28.67 12.16 -48.72
CA TRP A 13 -28.14 13.28 -47.96
C TRP A 13 -29.09 14.45 -48.21
N SER A 14 -30.11 14.61 -47.36
CA SER A 14 -30.68 15.94 -47.18
C SER A 14 -29.62 16.72 -46.42
N ALA A 15 -28.76 17.44 -47.15
CA ALA A 15 -28.08 18.58 -46.55
C ALA A 15 -29.19 19.53 -46.10
N ALA A 16 -29.57 19.47 -44.82
CA ALA A 16 -30.39 20.49 -44.23
C ALA A 16 -29.67 21.82 -44.52
N PRO A 17 -30.35 22.82 -45.11
CA PRO A 17 -29.70 24.08 -45.41
C PRO A 17 -29.12 24.62 -44.12
N LEU A 18 -27.80 24.76 -44.08
CA LEU A 18 -27.03 25.07 -42.87
C LEU A 18 -27.27 26.50 -42.39
N LEU A 19 -28.16 27.26 -43.03
CA LEU A 19 -28.64 28.56 -42.61
C LEU A 19 -30.12 28.71 -43.04
N PRO A 20 -31.05 29.09 -42.15
CA PRO A 20 -32.40 29.47 -42.55
C PRO A 20 -32.34 30.72 -43.44
N SER A 21 -33.25 30.82 -44.41
CA SER A 21 -33.34 31.97 -45.33
C SER A 21 -33.42 33.27 -44.54
N LEU A 22 -32.52 34.20 -44.86
CA LEU A 22 -32.30 35.50 -44.20
C LEU A 22 -33.41 36.54 -44.48
N GLU A 23 -34.62 36.12 -44.84
CA GLU A 23 -35.75 37.03 -45.09
C GLU A 23 -36.29 37.68 -43.79
N TRP A 24 -35.98 37.10 -42.63
CA TRP A 24 -36.39 37.63 -41.33
C TRP A 24 -35.54 38.83 -40.85
N ILE A 25 -34.40 39.12 -41.47
CA ILE A 25 -33.53 40.26 -41.09
C ILE A 25 -34.07 41.60 -41.61
N GLY A 26 -34.89 41.61 -42.66
CA GLY A 26 -35.45 42.83 -43.26
C GLY A 26 -36.48 43.56 -42.40
N ASN A 27 -37.05 42.91 -41.37
CA ASN A 27 -38.07 43.47 -40.47
C ASN A 27 -37.55 43.76 -39.04
N LEU A 28 -36.23 43.78 -38.82
CA LEU A 28 -35.62 43.98 -37.50
C LEU A 28 -35.40 45.46 -37.13
N GLY A 29 -36.38 46.30 -37.43
CA GLY A 29 -36.44 47.68 -36.93
C GLY A 29 -36.99 47.71 -35.51
N GLY A 30 -36.19 47.36 -34.50
CA GLY A 30 -36.60 47.48 -33.10
C GLY A 30 -35.58 46.94 -32.10
N SER A 31 -35.34 47.71 -31.02
CA SER A 31 -34.48 47.36 -29.88
C SER A 31 -34.80 46.02 -29.21
N SER A 32 -35.99 45.46 -29.48
CA SER A 32 -36.49 44.18 -29.00
C SER A 32 -35.75 42.96 -29.60
N PHE A 33 -35.33 42.99 -30.87
CA PHE A 33 -34.65 41.82 -31.45
C PHE A 33 -33.22 41.65 -30.90
N PHE A 34 -32.43 42.73 -30.88
CA PHE A 34 -31.09 42.71 -30.32
C PHE A 34 -31.12 42.34 -28.82
N THR A 35 -32.08 42.87 -28.04
CA THR A 35 -32.24 42.47 -26.63
C THR A 35 -32.67 41.01 -26.47
N THR A 36 -33.47 40.45 -27.38
CA THR A 36 -33.89 39.04 -27.32
C THR A 36 -32.76 38.08 -27.72
N VAL A 37 -31.96 38.41 -28.75
CA VAL A 37 -30.81 37.58 -29.15
C VAL A 37 -29.68 37.66 -28.13
N PHE A 38 -29.32 38.85 -27.66
CA PHE A 38 -28.31 38.99 -26.61
C PHE A 38 -28.81 38.41 -25.27
N GLY A 39 -30.10 38.51 -24.97
CA GLY A 39 -30.72 37.87 -23.80
C GLY A 39 -30.72 36.33 -23.88
N ALA A 40 -31.03 35.76 -25.05
CA ALA A 40 -30.99 34.31 -25.27
C ALA A 40 -29.55 33.76 -25.27
N LEU A 41 -28.59 34.47 -25.88
CA LEU A 41 -27.17 34.11 -25.83
C LEU A 41 -26.59 34.26 -24.42
N ALA A 42 -26.91 35.33 -23.70
CA ALA A 42 -26.49 35.52 -22.31
C ALA A 42 -27.11 34.46 -21.38
N GLY A 43 -28.39 34.12 -21.58
CA GLY A 43 -29.08 33.06 -20.84
C GLY A 43 -28.51 31.67 -21.13
N ALA A 44 -28.23 31.35 -22.40
CA ALA A 44 -27.61 30.09 -22.81
C ALA A 44 -26.16 29.99 -22.30
N PHE A 45 -25.39 31.07 -22.36
CA PHE A 45 -24.04 31.12 -21.81
C PHE A 45 -24.03 30.98 -20.29
N ALA A 46 -24.88 31.74 -19.58
CA ALA A 46 -25.02 31.62 -18.12
C ALA A 46 -25.52 30.23 -17.71
N GLY A 47 -26.45 29.65 -18.47
CA GLY A 47 -26.95 28.29 -18.28
C GLY A 47 -25.86 27.24 -18.49
N ALA A 48 -25.08 27.34 -19.57
CA ALA A 48 -23.95 26.45 -19.85
C ALA A 48 -22.85 26.58 -18.79
N TRP A 49 -22.51 27.79 -18.36
CA TRP A 49 -21.54 28.04 -17.29
C TRP A 49 -22.01 27.48 -15.94
N ALA A 50 -23.28 27.68 -15.59
CA ALA A 50 -23.87 27.12 -14.38
C ALA A 50 -23.91 25.59 -14.42
N ALA A 51 -24.31 25.00 -15.56
CA ALA A 51 -24.32 23.56 -15.77
C ALA A 51 -22.91 22.97 -15.66
N GLN A 52 -21.92 23.59 -16.30
CA GLN A 52 -20.52 23.17 -16.22
C GLN A 52 -20.02 23.21 -14.77
N ARG A 53 -20.29 24.29 -14.04
CA ARG A 53 -19.86 24.45 -12.64
C ARG A 53 -20.53 23.43 -11.72
N ILE A 54 -21.81 23.10 -11.94
CA ILE A 54 -22.51 22.05 -11.20
C ILE A 54 -21.92 20.67 -11.52
N ALA A 55 -21.67 20.38 -12.80
CA ALA A 55 -21.09 19.11 -13.24
C ALA A 55 -19.68 18.89 -12.65
N GLU A 56 -18.79 19.90 -12.74
CA GLU A 56 -17.46 19.85 -12.13
C GLU A 56 -17.53 19.65 -10.61
N ARG A 57 -18.45 20.35 -9.93
CA ARG A 57 -18.65 20.22 -8.49
C ARG A 57 -19.13 18.82 -8.11
N SER A 58 -20.06 18.23 -8.87
CA SER A 58 -20.55 16.86 -8.65
C SER A 58 -19.44 15.84 -8.88
N LYS A 59 -18.70 15.96 -9.98
CA LYS A 59 -17.59 15.08 -10.32
C LYS A 59 -16.51 15.06 -9.22
N LEU A 60 -16.10 16.23 -8.74
CA LEU A 60 -15.13 16.34 -7.64
C LEU A 60 -15.66 15.72 -6.33
N ARG A 61 -16.96 15.87 -6.06
CA ARG A 61 -17.59 15.23 -4.88
C ARG A 61 -17.52 13.71 -4.99
N GLU A 62 -17.86 13.16 -6.15
CA GLU A 62 -17.81 11.71 -6.42
C GLU A 62 -16.38 11.17 -6.36
N GLU A 63 -15.41 11.90 -6.92
CA GLU A 63 -13.98 11.54 -6.87
C GLU A 63 -13.48 11.44 -5.42
N TRP A 64 -13.75 12.44 -4.58
CA TRP A 64 -13.32 12.41 -3.18
C TRP A 64 -14.03 11.33 -2.37
N GLN A 65 -15.32 11.08 -2.62
CA GLN A 65 -16.01 9.96 -1.97
C GLN A 65 -15.44 8.61 -2.40
N ARG A 66 -15.15 8.44 -3.69
CA ARG A 66 -14.51 7.23 -4.22
C ARG A 66 -13.14 7.02 -3.59
N GLU A 67 -12.35 8.09 -3.47
CA GLU A 67 -11.04 8.02 -2.85
C GLU A 67 -11.09 7.64 -1.37
N ILE A 68 -12.04 8.20 -0.58
CA ILE A 68 -12.23 7.79 0.82
C ILE A 68 -12.64 6.31 0.91
N ARG A 69 -13.49 5.81 0.00
CA ARG A 69 -13.84 4.38 -0.03
C ARG A 69 -12.63 3.50 -0.35
N SER A 70 -11.79 3.91 -1.31
CA SER A 70 -10.54 3.22 -1.63
C SER A 70 -9.58 3.22 -0.43
N VAL A 71 -9.46 4.33 0.29
CA VAL A 71 -8.69 4.40 1.54
C VAL A 71 -9.20 3.40 2.57
N ASN A 72 -10.51 3.34 2.80
CA ASN A 72 -11.09 2.40 3.75
C ASN A 72 -10.84 0.94 3.36
N ALA A 73 -10.93 0.61 2.06
CA ALA A 73 -10.57 -0.71 1.56
C ALA A 73 -9.08 -1.01 1.83
N GLY A 74 -8.19 -0.05 1.55
CA GLY A 74 -6.76 -0.15 1.85
C GLY A 74 -6.50 -0.38 3.35
N VAL A 75 -7.12 0.40 4.23
CA VAL A 75 -6.99 0.25 5.70
C VAL A 75 -7.36 -1.16 6.16
N VAL A 76 -8.47 -1.70 5.66
CA VAL A 76 -8.92 -3.06 6.01
C VAL A 76 -7.93 -4.12 5.54
N LEU A 77 -7.47 -4.02 4.29
CA LEU A 77 -6.52 -4.99 3.72
C LEU A 77 -5.16 -4.93 4.42
N THR A 78 -4.62 -3.73 4.65
CA THR A 78 -3.39 -3.53 5.40
C THR A 78 -3.49 -4.12 6.81
N SER A 79 -4.63 -3.96 7.45
CA SER A 79 -4.85 -4.52 8.79
C SER A 79 -4.98 -6.04 8.78
N ALA A 80 -5.60 -6.61 7.75
CA ALA A 80 -5.61 -8.06 7.55
C ALA A 80 -4.18 -8.61 7.34
N THR A 81 -3.37 -7.94 6.51
CA THR A 81 -1.94 -8.28 6.31
C THR A 81 -1.16 -8.22 7.62
N CYS A 82 -1.32 -7.13 8.38
CA CYS A 82 -0.69 -6.96 9.70
C CYS A 82 -1.11 -8.09 10.66
N ASN A 83 -2.40 -8.43 10.71
CA ASN A 83 -2.91 -9.49 11.57
C ASN A 83 -2.36 -10.88 11.22
N LEU A 84 -2.17 -11.17 9.92
CA LEU A 84 -1.55 -12.43 9.48
C LEU A 84 -0.08 -12.52 9.97
N ALA A 85 0.71 -11.46 9.77
CA ALA A 85 2.09 -11.40 10.24
C ALA A 85 2.15 -11.48 11.78
N TYR A 86 1.26 -10.77 12.47
CA TYR A 86 1.16 -10.79 13.93
C TYR A 86 0.83 -12.18 14.47
N ALA A 87 -0.14 -12.87 13.88
CA ALA A 87 -0.51 -14.23 14.27
C ALA A 87 0.66 -15.19 14.10
N LEU A 88 1.36 -15.14 12.96
CA LEU A 88 2.53 -15.95 12.69
C LEU A 88 3.66 -15.67 13.70
N LYS A 89 3.93 -14.39 14.00
CA LYS A 89 4.92 -13.99 15.02
C LYS A 89 4.60 -14.59 16.37
N LYS A 90 3.37 -14.38 16.82
CA LYS A 90 2.90 -14.74 18.16
C LYS A 90 2.83 -16.26 18.35
N GLN A 91 2.36 -16.99 17.35
CA GLN A 91 2.12 -18.43 17.46
C GLN A 91 3.39 -19.25 17.25
N HIS A 92 4.31 -18.80 16.38
CA HIS A 92 5.40 -19.65 15.90
C HIS A 92 6.77 -18.99 15.98
N ILE A 93 6.96 -17.83 15.33
CA ILE A 93 8.30 -17.30 15.07
C ILE A 93 9.00 -16.85 16.35
N LYS A 94 8.28 -16.21 17.29
CA LYS A 94 8.86 -15.78 18.57
C LYS A 94 9.42 -16.96 19.35
N ALA A 95 8.59 -17.99 19.58
CA ALA A 95 9.00 -19.17 20.33
C ALA A 95 10.13 -19.94 19.62
N LEU A 96 10.12 -19.99 18.29
CA LEU A 96 11.18 -20.61 17.47
C LEU A 96 12.51 -19.88 17.65
N LYS A 97 12.52 -18.54 17.56
CA LYS A 97 13.73 -17.72 17.71
C LYS A 97 14.30 -17.84 19.12
N GLU A 98 13.44 -17.71 20.14
CA GLU A 98 13.85 -17.81 21.54
C GLU A 98 14.42 -19.19 21.88
N SER A 99 13.79 -20.28 21.41
CA SER A 99 14.33 -21.63 21.64
C SER A 99 15.66 -21.84 20.92
N TYR A 100 15.76 -21.40 19.66
CA TYR A 100 16.99 -21.54 18.88
C TYR A 100 18.16 -20.78 19.51
N ASP A 101 17.94 -19.54 19.95
CA ASP A 101 18.97 -18.73 20.59
C ASP A 101 19.42 -19.35 21.92
N ALA A 102 18.47 -19.86 22.72
CA ALA A 102 18.77 -20.53 23.98
C ALA A 102 19.61 -21.78 23.75
N GLU A 103 19.24 -22.62 22.78
CA GLU A 103 19.98 -23.83 22.44
C GLU A 103 21.37 -23.52 21.89
N CYS A 104 21.52 -22.49 21.03
CA CYS A 104 22.83 -22.02 20.56
C CYS A 104 23.71 -21.58 21.72
N LYS A 105 23.15 -20.85 22.69
CA LYS A 105 23.86 -20.41 23.89
C LYS A 105 24.31 -21.60 24.74
N SER A 106 23.42 -22.56 25.01
CA SER A 106 23.75 -23.77 25.77
C SER A 106 24.81 -24.61 25.07
N MET A 107 24.76 -24.73 23.74
CA MET A 107 25.80 -25.43 22.98
C MET A 107 27.15 -24.71 23.05
N HIS A 108 27.15 -23.38 23.02
CA HIS A 108 28.37 -22.58 23.18
C HIS A 108 28.99 -22.78 24.57
N GLU A 109 28.18 -22.71 25.63
CA GLU A 109 28.62 -22.94 27.01
C GLU A 109 29.15 -24.37 27.21
N HIS A 110 28.48 -25.38 26.62
CA HIS A 110 28.94 -26.76 26.64
C HIS A 110 30.31 -26.91 25.97
N LYS A 111 30.52 -26.30 24.79
CA LYS A 111 31.82 -26.30 24.10
C LYS A 111 32.93 -25.67 24.94
N LEU A 112 32.64 -24.56 25.64
CA LEU A 112 33.61 -23.90 26.52
C LEU A 112 33.98 -24.78 27.72
N ALA A 113 33.00 -25.43 28.35
CA ALA A 113 33.26 -26.30 29.50
C ALA A 113 34.06 -27.55 29.11
N VAL A 114 33.77 -28.17 27.97
CA VAL A 114 34.57 -29.28 27.42
C VAL A 114 36.00 -28.82 27.11
N ALA A 115 36.17 -27.64 26.50
CA ALA A 115 37.49 -27.07 26.23
C ALA A 115 38.28 -26.75 27.51
N ALA A 116 37.60 -26.42 28.61
CA ALA A 116 38.19 -26.22 29.92
C ALA A 116 38.51 -27.54 30.67
N GLY A 117 38.26 -28.70 30.05
CA GLY A 117 38.55 -30.02 30.62
C GLY A 117 37.51 -30.51 31.63
N VAL A 118 36.32 -29.89 31.68
CA VAL A 118 35.21 -30.38 32.50
C VAL A 118 34.66 -31.66 31.85
N PRO A 119 34.60 -32.80 32.58
CA PRO A 119 34.08 -34.05 32.03
C PRO A 119 32.55 -33.96 31.95
N LEU A 120 32.06 -33.52 30.79
CA LEU A 120 30.65 -33.48 30.46
C LEU A 120 30.28 -34.68 29.57
N GLY A 121 29.05 -35.18 29.73
CA GLY A 121 28.48 -36.17 28.81
C GLY A 121 28.15 -35.57 27.44
N PRO A 122 27.57 -36.36 26.52
CA PRO A 122 27.09 -35.87 25.24
C PRO A 122 26.12 -34.69 25.40
N PHE A 123 26.19 -33.71 24.50
CA PHE A 123 25.23 -32.62 24.47
C PHE A 123 23.88 -33.12 23.94
N GLU A 124 22.83 -33.02 24.76
CA GLU A 124 21.47 -33.38 24.40
C GLU A 124 20.68 -32.12 24.01
N PHE A 125 19.98 -32.19 22.86
CA PHE A 125 19.05 -31.15 22.43
C PHE A 125 17.89 -31.78 21.65
N ALA A 126 16.74 -31.09 21.64
CA ALA A 126 15.53 -31.55 20.98
C ALA A 126 15.06 -30.49 19.97
N PRO A 127 15.57 -30.52 18.73
CA PRO A 127 15.30 -29.48 17.77
C PRO A 127 13.81 -29.48 17.38
N LYS A 128 13.19 -28.29 17.36
CA LYS A 128 11.82 -28.11 16.87
C LYS A 128 11.80 -28.08 15.33
N LEU A 129 11.53 -29.23 14.73
CA LEU A 129 11.52 -29.44 13.28
C LEU A 129 10.12 -29.31 12.65
N ASP A 130 9.25 -28.50 13.25
CA ASP A 130 7.90 -28.26 12.72
C ASP A 130 7.95 -27.37 11.47
N SER A 131 7.20 -27.79 10.45
CA SER A 131 7.03 -27.03 9.22
C SER A 131 5.98 -25.94 9.43
N LEU A 132 6.26 -24.74 8.92
CA LEU A 132 5.40 -23.57 9.09
C LEU A 132 4.75 -23.21 7.75
N HIS A 133 3.49 -22.77 7.79
CA HIS A 133 2.76 -22.38 6.58
C HIS A 133 3.07 -20.95 6.18
N GLU A 134 3.11 -20.70 4.87
CA GLU A 134 3.20 -19.36 4.29
C GLU A 134 1.95 -18.53 4.60
N ILE A 135 2.10 -17.21 4.57
CA ILE A 135 0.97 -16.27 4.61
C ILE A 135 0.69 -15.71 3.22
N SER A 136 -0.58 -15.55 2.88
CA SER A 136 -1.01 -15.06 1.56
C SER A 136 -1.98 -13.90 1.68
N PRO A 137 -1.51 -12.71 2.07
CA PRO A 137 -2.32 -11.49 2.02
C PRO A 137 -2.58 -11.08 0.55
N PRO A 138 -3.70 -10.39 0.25
CA PRO A 138 -4.04 -9.91 -1.09
C PRO A 138 -3.20 -8.68 -1.49
N LEU A 139 -1.89 -8.86 -1.70
CA LEU A 139 -0.93 -7.77 -1.94
C LEU A 139 -1.17 -7.03 -3.25
N ASP A 140 -1.48 -7.73 -4.35
CA ASP A 140 -1.71 -7.10 -5.65
C ASP A 140 -2.86 -6.09 -5.59
N TYR A 141 -3.93 -6.46 -4.87
CA TYR A 141 -5.09 -5.60 -4.70
C TYR A 141 -4.78 -4.40 -3.79
N LEU A 142 -3.99 -4.62 -2.74
CA LEU A 142 -3.54 -3.53 -1.86
C LEU A 142 -2.63 -2.53 -2.61
N GLN A 143 -1.70 -3.02 -3.43
CA GLN A 143 -0.83 -2.20 -4.27
C GLN A 143 -1.62 -1.40 -5.31
N ASP A 144 -2.60 -2.01 -5.97
CA ASP A 144 -3.48 -1.33 -6.93
C ASP A 144 -4.28 -0.20 -6.27
N ILE A 145 -4.84 -0.45 -5.07
CA ILE A 145 -5.55 0.59 -4.30
C ILE A 145 -4.62 1.77 -4.00
N VAL A 146 -3.44 1.50 -3.43
CA VAL A 146 -2.49 2.53 -3.01
C VAL A 146 -1.95 3.32 -4.22
N GLY A 147 -1.71 2.64 -5.34
CA GLY A 147 -1.23 3.25 -6.58
C GLY A 147 -2.23 4.21 -7.24
N ARG A 148 -3.52 4.07 -6.95
CA ARG A 148 -4.58 4.95 -7.49
C ARG A 148 -4.87 6.18 -6.62
N LEU A 149 -4.26 6.30 -5.44
CA LEU A 149 -4.49 7.42 -4.52
C LEU A 149 -3.76 8.69 -4.97
N SER A 150 -4.35 9.85 -4.71
CA SER A 150 -3.84 11.14 -5.24
C SER A 150 -2.56 11.66 -4.57
N ASN A 151 -2.20 11.19 -3.38
CA ASN A 151 -0.97 11.60 -2.65
C ASN A 151 -0.43 10.46 -1.78
N SER A 152 0.32 9.54 -2.37
CA SER A 152 0.76 8.32 -1.68
C SER A 152 2.27 8.14 -1.60
N GLY A 153 3.13 9.16 -1.77
CA GLY A 153 4.59 8.95 -1.82
C GLY A 153 5.17 7.98 -0.77
N ARG A 154 4.92 8.25 0.52
CA ARG A 154 5.32 7.34 1.61
C ARG A 154 4.47 6.05 1.66
N ALA A 155 3.17 6.13 1.43
CA ALA A 155 2.29 4.95 1.39
C ALA A 155 2.67 3.96 0.27
N LEU A 156 3.14 4.44 -0.88
CA LEU A 156 3.59 3.65 -2.02
C LEU A 156 4.91 2.95 -1.69
N ALA A 157 5.81 3.65 -1.02
CA ALA A 157 7.01 3.02 -0.49
C ALA A 157 6.70 1.98 0.59
N ALA A 158 5.78 2.28 1.50
CA ALA A 158 5.35 1.38 2.56
C ALA A 158 4.69 0.11 2.00
N VAL A 159 3.76 0.23 1.03
CA VAL A 159 3.12 -0.96 0.43
C VAL A 159 4.11 -1.81 -0.38
N THR A 160 5.11 -1.19 -1.00
CA THR A 160 6.20 -1.92 -1.67
C THR A 160 7.03 -2.68 -0.64
N ALA A 161 7.39 -2.03 0.47
CA ALA A 161 8.14 -2.65 1.56
C ALA A 161 7.34 -3.80 2.23
N VAL A 162 6.02 -3.65 2.39
CA VAL A 162 5.13 -4.74 2.85
C VAL A 162 5.20 -5.92 1.88
N ALA A 163 5.06 -5.68 0.58
CA ALA A 163 5.09 -6.76 -0.41
C ALA A 163 6.43 -7.50 -0.43
N ASP A 164 7.54 -6.76 -0.34
CA ASP A 164 8.87 -7.35 -0.25
C ASP A 164 9.08 -8.13 1.04
N ALA A 165 8.66 -7.60 2.19
CA ALA A 165 8.75 -8.28 3.48
C ALA A 165 8.00 -9.62 3.47
N ILE A 166 6.77 -9.64 2.95
CA ILE A 166 5.97 -10.87 2.84
C ILE A 166 6.61 -11.88 1.89
N ARG A 167 7.12 -11.43 0.74
CA ARG A 167 7.81 -12.30 -0.22
C ARG A 167 9.08 -12.91 0.39
N ASN A 168 9.87 -12.10 1.08
CA ASN A 168 11.09 -12.55 1.75
C ASN A 168 10.79 -13.52 2.91
N LEU A 169 9.74 -13.23 3.68
CA LEU A 169 9.24 -14.09 4.74
C LEU A 169 8.81 -15.46 4.21
N ASN A 170 7.98 -15.50 3.17
CA ASN A 170 7.53 -16.76 2.56
C ASN A 170 8.69 -17.55 1.93
N ASN A 171 9.65 -16.88 1.32
CA ASN A 171 10.87 -17.53 0.82
C ASN A 171 11.66 -18.18 1.97
N ALA A 172 11.88 -17.45 3.07
CA ALA A 172 12.56 -17.99 4.25
C ALA A 172 11.80 -19.17 4.88
N LEU A 173 10.46 -19.11 4.94
CA LEU A 173 9.62 -20.22 5.40
C LEU A 173 9.81 -21.46 4.52
N ASN A 174 9.75 -21.30 3.20
CA ASN A 174 9.91 -22.39 2.24
C ASN A 174 11.29 -23.01 2.32
N LYS A 175 12.35 -22.19 2.33
CA LYS A 175 13.71 -22.70 2.42
C LYS A 175 14.03 -23.36 3.76
N ARG A 176 13.47 -22.85 4.85
CA ARG A 176 13.52 -23.55 6.14
C ARG A 176 12.82 -24.90 6.07
N ASN A 177 11.60 -24.95 5.53
CA ASN A 177 10.84 -26.20 5.43
C ASN A 177 11.56 -27.22 4.52
N GLU A 178 12.09 -26.80 3.37
CA GLU A 178 12.93 -27.66 2.50
C GLU A 178 14.15 -28.22 3.27
N LEU A 179 14.80 -27.40 4.10
CA LEU A 179 15.92 -27.87 4.93
C LEU A 179 15.48 -28.85 6.02
N LEU A 180 14.33 -28.61 6.65
CA LEU A 180 13.76 -29.51 7.66
C LEU A 180 13.44 -30.88 7.08
N GLU A 181 12.82 -30.93 5.89
CA GLU A 181 12.54 -32.20 5.23
C GLU A 181 13.83 -32.95 4.85
N ARG A 182 14.88 -32.23 4.42
CA ARG A 182 16.21 -32.85 4.22
C ARG A 182 16.79 -33.44 5.51
N MET A 183 16.61 -32.78 6.65
CA MET A 183 17.05 -33.28 7.95
C MET A 183 16.24 -34.50 8.40
N LYS A 184 14.91 -34.50 8.21
CA LYS A 184 14.01 -35.60 8.59
C LYS A 184 14.21 -36.85 7.74
N ASP A 185 14.45 -36.66 6.44
CA ASP A 185 14.69 -37.75 5.49
C ASP A 185 16.13 -38.30 5.54
N GLU A 186 16.98 -37.80 6.44
CA GLU A 186 18.40 -38.13 6.53
C GLU A 186 19.18 -37.91 5.21
N LYS A 187 18.69 -37.00 4.35
CA LYS A 187 19.29 -36.63 3.06
C LYS A 187 20.41 -35.60 3.25
N LEU A 188 21.30 -35.84 4.20
CA LEU A 188 22.42 -34.97 4.53
C LEU A 188 23.71 -35.45 3.81
N PRO A 189 24.65 -34.53 3.51
CA PRO A 189 25.96 -34.92 3.00
C PRO A 189 26.68 -35.91 3.91
N ALA A 190 27.51 -36.79 3.34
CA ALA A 190 28.27 -37.77 4.10
C ALA A 190 29.11 -37.12 5.23
N GLY A 191 28.99 -37.66 6.44
CA GLY A 191 29.65 -37.16 7.64
C GLY A 191 28.93 -35.99 8.33
N ALA A 192 27.83 -35.49 7.75
CA ALA A 192 26.99 -34.50 8.40
C ALA A 192 25.82 -35.14 9.14
N GLU A 193 25.41 -34.49 10.21
CA GLU A 193 24.29 -34.87 11.06
C GLU A 193 23.41 -33.64 11.30
N VAL A 194 22.21 -33.85 11.83
CA VAL A 194 21.23 -32.78 12.08
C VAL A 194 21.83 -31.63 12.89
N HIS A 195 22.61 -31.93 13.93
CA HIS A 195 23.21 -30.94 14.80
C HIS A 195 24.22 -30.02 14.07
N HIS A 196 24.87 -30.51 13.01
CA HIS A 196 25.80 -29.70 12.20
C HIS A 196 25.06 -28.60 11.44
N PHE A 197 23.93 -28.93 10.83
CA PHE A 197 23.10 -27.98 10.09
C PHE A 197 22.27 -27.09 11.03
N TYR A 198 21.82 -27.64 12.17
CA TYR A 198 21.04 -26.90 13.14
C TYR A 198 21.87 -25.79 13.79
N PHE A 199 23.06 -26.11 14.30
CA PHE A 199 23.92 -25.16 15.03
C PHE A 199 24.96 -24.45 14.17
N GLY A 200 25.04 -24.72 12.87
CA GLY A 200 26.07 -24.12 12.01
C GLY A 200 27.48 -24.67 12.24
N ILE A 201 27.62 -25.90 12.72
CA ILE A 201 28.91 -26.48 13.09
C ILE A 201 29.53 -27.18 11.87
N PRO A 202 30.84 -26.99 11.61
CA PRO A 202 31.51 -27.70 10.52
C PRO A 202 31.48 -29.22 10.71
N TYR A 203 31.15 -29.96 9.65
CA TYR A 203 31.19 -31.43 9.61
C TYR A 203 32.42 -31.96 8.86
N ALA A 204 33.15 -31.10 8.15
CA ALA A 204 34.47 -31.39 7.58
C ALA A 204 35.26 -30.09 7.38
N VAL A 205 36.55 -30.20 7.05
CA VAL A 205 37.42 -29.03 6.76
C VAL A 205 36.79 -28.17 5.66
N GLY A 206 36.53 -26.91 5.98
CA GLY A 206 35.90 -25.95 5.07
C GLY A 206 34.42 -26.23 4.73
N ARG A 207 33.79 -27.21 5.38
CA ARG A 207 32.39 -27.59 5.14
C ARG A 207 31.56 -27.41 6.40
N GLY A 208 30.65 -26.44 6.35
CA GLY A 208 29.62 -26.19 7.35
C GLY A 208 28.37 -25.62 6.68
N ASN A 209 27.24 -25.61 7.38
CA ASN A 209 25.98 -25.07 6.87
C ASN A 209 25.31 -24.28 7.99
N ASN A 210 25.12 -22.98 7.78
CA ASN A 210 24.46 -22.08 8.73
C ASN A 210 23.06 -21.65 8.23
N GLU A 211 22.47 -22.41 7.30
CA GLU A 211 21.19 -22.06 6.67
C GLU A 211 20.06 -22.02 7.71
N TYR A 212 19.99 -22.99 8.62
CA TYR A 212 18.92 -23.05 9.61
C TYR A 212 18.88 -21.80 10.50
N GLY A 213 20.01 -21.46 11.12
CA GLY A 213 20.14 -20.26 11.93
C GLY A 213 19.88 -18.98 11.15
N GLY A 214 20.38 -18.91 9.90
CA GLY A 214 20.11 -17.81 8.98
C GLY A 214 18.62 -17.64 8.70
N TYR A 215 17.89 -18.73 8.44
CA TYR A 215 16.44 -18.67 8.23
C TYR A 215 15.69 -18.30 9.49
N VAL A 216 16.06 -18.81 10.67
CA VAL A 216 15.41 -18.43 11.93
C VAL A 216 15.55 -16.93 12.20
N GLN A 217 16.73 -16.35 11.96
CA GLN A 217 16.94 -14.91 12.06
C GLN A 217 16.13 -14.13 11.01
N ALA A 218 16.18 -14.58 9.76
CA ALA A 218 15.45 -13.95 8.66
C ALA A 218 13.93 -13.96 8.90
N LEU A 219 13.37 -15.06 9.41
CA LEU A 219 11.95 -15.16 9.77
C LEU A 219 11.55 -14.13 10.82
N ALA A 220 12.38 -13.95 11.86
CA ALA A 220 12.13 -12.93 12.89
C ALA A 220 12.15 -11.52 12.27
N SER A 221 13.20 -11.19 11.52
CA SER A 221 13.35 -9.87 10.90
C SER A 221 12.26 -9.56 9.86
N TYR A 222 11.97 -10.46 8.93
CA TYR A 222 10.97 -10.20 7.88
C TYR A 222 9.54 -10.14 8.42
N THR A 223 9.27 -10.82 9.54
CA THR A 223 7.97 -10.67 10.22
C THR A 223 7.85 -9.30 10.88
N ASP A 224 8.94 -8.79 11.43
CA ASP A 224 9.01 -7.45 12.00
C ASP A 224 8.87 -6.39 10.90
N ASP A 225 9.54 -6.56 9.76
CA ASP A 225 9.36 -5.70 8.60
C ASP A 225 7.90 -5.67 8.13
N ALA A 226 7.28 -6.84 8.00
CA ALA A 226 5.88 -6.94 7.56
C ALA A 226 4.93 -6.23 8.54
N LEU A 227 5.15 -6.35 9.85
CA LEU A 227 4.38 -5.64 10.88
C LEU A 227 4.61 -4.13 10.81
N PHE A 228 5.87 -3.70 10.81
CA PHE A 228 6.26 -2.30 10.80
C PHE A 228 5.66 -1.57 9.60
N PHE A 229 5.95 -2.04 8.39
CA PHE A 229 5.50 -1.36 7.18
C PHE A 229 3.99 -1.42 7.00
N SER A 230 3.31 -2.47 7.48
CA SER A 230 1.85 -2.52 7.47
C SER A 230 1.26 -1.46 8.41
N ILE A 231 1.82 -1.26 9.60
CA ILE A 231 1.37 -0.21 10.52
C ILE A 231 1.61 1.18 9.93
N LYS A 232 2.79 1.42 9.34
CA LYS A 232 3.07 2.72 8.69
C LYS A 232 2.17 2.99 7.49
N LEU A 233 1.91 1.96 6.67
CA LEU A 233 0.94 2.07 5.57
C LEU A 233 -0.46 2.37 6.08
N HIS A 234 -0.90 1.71 7.15
CA HIS A 234 -2.20 1.96 7.78
C HIS A 234 -2.31 3.43 8.22
N ASP A 235 -1.30 3.94 8.92
CA ASP A 235 -1.27 5.32 9.39
C ASP A 235 -1.28 6.32 8.23
N ASP A 236 -0.51 6.06 7.17
CA ASP A 236 -0.49 6.90 5.97
C ASP A 236 -1.84 6.96 5.28
N LEU A 237 -2.49 5.82 5.10
CA LEU A 237 -3.82 5.74 4.51
C LEU A 237 -4.84 6.50 5.36
N TYR A 238 -4.79 6.33 6.69
CA TYR A 238 -5.67 7.03 7.61
C TYR A 238 -5.47 8.55 7.54
N GLN A 239 -4.23 9.05 7.57
CA GLN A 239 -3.95 10.48 7.48
C GLN A 239 -4.37 11.06 6.12
N HIS A 240 -4.14 10.32 5.03
CA HIS A 240 -4.59 10.72 3.69
C HIS A 240 -6.12 10.83 3.63
N GLY A 241 -6.83 9.79 4.06
CA GLY A 241 -8.30 9.77 4.12
C GLY A 241 -8.86 10.91 4.97
N LYS A 242 -8.27 11.14 6.15
CA LYS A 242 -8.65 12.25 7.04
C LYS A 242 -8.45 13.61 6.35
N GLY A 243 -7.32 13.79 5.67
CA GLY A 243 -7.04 15.01 4.90
C GLY A 243 -8.07 15.27 3.79
N ILE A 244 -8.51 14.22 3.08
CA ILE A 244 -9.57 14.34 2.07
C ILE A 244 -10.91 14.64 2.72
N ALA A 245 -11.27 13.96 3.80
CA ALA A 245 -12.53 14.17 4.51
C ALA A 245 -12.65 15.62 5.03
N GLU A 246 -11.56 16.19 5.55
CA GLU A 246 -11.52 17.59 5.96
C GLU A 246 -11.69 18.56 4.78
N LYS A 247 -11.01 18.31 3.66
CA LYS A 247 -11.17 19.10 2.42
C LYS A 247 -12.60 19.01 1.90
N TYR A 248 -13.19 17.82 1.93
CA TYR A 248 -14.57 17.55 1.54
C TYR A 248 -15.54 18.38 2.36
N ARG A 249 -15.44 18.32 3.69
CA ARG A 249 -16.31 19.08 4.60
C ARG A 249 -16.21 20.58 4.33
N LYS A 250 -14.99 21.10 4.14
CA LYS A 250 -14.76 22.54 3.86
C LYS A 250 -15.34 22.98 2.51
N LYS A 251 -15.26 22.15 1.46
CA LYS A 251 -15.66 22.53 0.10
C LYS A 251 -17.14 22.30 -0.19
N PHE A 252 -17.70 21.21 0.31
CA PHE A 252 -19.05 20.76 -0.06
C PHE A 252 -20.05 20.84 1.07
N GLY A 253 -19.61 20.90 2.33
CA GLY A 253 -20.47 20.73 3.49
C GLY A 253 -21.11 19.33 3.55
N GLY A 254 -21.98 19.13 4.53
CA GLY A 254 -22.79 17.92 4.67
C GLY A 254 -22.01 16.70 5.21
N ASP A 255 -22.63 15.54 5.04
CA ASP A 255 -22.10 14.27 5.53
C ASP A 255 -20.91 13.78 4.69
N VAL A 256 -19.92 13.25 5.38
CA VAL A 256 -18.65 12.80 4.81
C VAL A 256 -18.46 11.35 5.21
N PRO A 257 -18.12 10.44 4.27
CA PRO A 257 -17.83 9.06 4.63
C PRO A 257 -16.77 8.99 5.73
N SER A 258 -17.01 8.18 6.75
CA SER A 258 -16.06 7.96 7.84
C SER A 258 -14.79 7.29 7.33
N VAL A 259 -13.65 7.71 7.84
CA VAL A 259 -12.37 7.06 7.57
C VAL A 259 -12.14 6.01 8.65
N SER A 260 -11.94 4.76 8.24
CA SER A 260 -11.66 3.65 9.16
C SER A 260 -10.30 3.83 9.83
N TYR A 261 -10.22 3.46 11.11
CA TYR A 261 -8.98 3.45 11.87
C TYR A 261 -8.96 2.21 12.77
N ILE A 262 -7.82 1.53 12.81
CA ILE A 262 -7.58 0.39 13.70
C ILE A 262 -6.50 0.80 14.71
N ASP A 263 -6.80 0.56 15.97
CA ASP A 263 -5.92 0.86 17.09
C ASP A 263 -4.99 -0.32 17.39
N TRP A 264 -3.69 -0.08 17.28
CA TRP A 264 -2.64 -1.06 17.50
C TRP A 264 -2.10 -1.10 18.94
N GLN A 265 -2.59 -0.25 19.85
CA GLN A 265 -2.10 -0.16 21.25
C GLN A 265 -2.15 -1.51 21.99
N LYS A 266 -3.17 -2.32 21.75
CA LYS A 266 -3.27 -3.65 22.37
C LYS A 266 -2.14 -4.57 21.90
N ALA A 267 -1.80 -4.54 20.61
CA ALA A 267 -0.70 -5.34 20.08
C ALA A 267 0.66 -4.85 20.62
N ASP A 268 0.80 -3.53 20.76
CA ASP A 268 1.98 -2.88 21.33
C ASP A 268 2.21 -3.29 22.79
N SER A 269 1.15 -3.33 23.61
CA SER A 269 1.24 -3.69 25.03
C SER A 269 1.80 -5.09 25.32
N VAL A 270 1.78 -5.98 24.33
CA VAL A 270 2.30 -7.36 24.44
C VAL A 270 3.77 -7.45 24.00
N GLY A 271 4.38 -6.34 23.58
CA GLY A 271 5.78 -6.28 23.14
C GLY A 271 6.04 -7.10 21.87
N LEU A 272 5.03 -7.22 21.01
CA LEU A 272 5.11 -7.98 19.77
C LEU A 272 5.32 -7.09 18.54
N LEU A 273 5.16 -5.78 18.68
CA LEU A 273 5.38 -4.83 17.60
C LEU A 273 6.87 -4.42 17.54
N PRO A 274 7.42 -4.25 16.32
CA PRO A 274 8.72 -3.65 16.13
C PRO A 274 8.71 -2.19 16.58
N LYS A 275 9.88 -1.70 17.00
CA LYS A 275 10.02 -0.32 17.46
C LYS A 275 10.45 0.60 16.33
N ASP A 276 9.99 1.85 16.37
CA ASP A 276 10.35 2.85 15.35
C ASP A 276 11.86 3.12 15.27
N GLU A 277 12.58 2.98 16.39
CA GLU A 277 14.03 3.18 16.42
C GLU A 277 14.80 2.18 15.55
N GLU A 278 14.28 0.97 15.35
CA GLU A 278 14.90 -0.07 14.51
C GLU A 278 14.79 0.25 13.01
N TYR A 279 13.95 1.24 12.65
CA TYR A 279 13.63 1.63 11.28
C TYR A 279 13.92 3.12 11.00
N SER A 280 14.74 3.76 11.83
CA SER A 280 15.06 5.20 11.73
C SER A 280 15.57 5.60 10.35
N ASP A 281 16.40 4.77 9.74
CA ASP A 281 17.00 5.03 8.42
C ASP A 281 15.93 5.14 7.35
N TRP A 282 14.95 4.24 7.34
CA TRP A 282 13.84 4.29 6.41
C TRP A 282 12.93 5.49 6.69
N LEU A 283 12.64 5.77 7.97
CA LEU A 283 11.80 6.89 8.38
C LEU A 283 12.41 8.26 8.00
N SER A 284 13.74 8.40 8.08
CA SER A 284 14.45 9.63 7.73
C SER A 284 14.27 10.04 6.26
N GLY A 285 13.97 9.09 5.37
CA GLY A 285 13.70 9.37 3.95
C GLY A 285 12.37 10.10 3.69
N TYR A 286 11.49 10.21 4.69
CA TYR A 286 10.13 10.75 4.52
C TYR A 286 9.78 11.86 5.53
N GLU A 287 10.77 12.63 5.98
CA GLU A 287 10.52 13.78 6.85
C GLU A 287 9.53 14.77 6.20
N VAL A 288 8.47 15.08 6.94
CA VAL A 288 7.51 16.10 6.52
C VAL A 288 8.20 17.46 6.67
N LEU A 289 8.53 18.09 5.55
CA LEU A 289 9.08 19.45 5.57
C LEU A 289 8.19 20.33 6.46
N PRO A 290 8.76 21.03 7.45
CA PRO A 290 7.98 21.89 8.33
C PRO A 290 7.23 22.87 7.47
N LYS A 291 5.91 22.92 7.67
CA LYS A 291 5.01 23.79 6.92
C LYS A 291 5.47 25.22 7.19
N LYS A 292 6.18 25.83 6.23
CA LYS A 292 6.70 27.19 6.37
C LYS A 292 5.49 28.09 6.58
N GLU A 293 5.25 28.54 7.81
CA GLU A 293 4.17 29.46 8.10
C GLU A 293 4.47 30.75 7.35
N LEU A 294 3.80 30.93 6.20
CA LEU A 294 3.89 32.17 5.46
C LEU A 294 3.39 33.28 6.38
N GLN A 295 4.31 34.18 6.73
CA GLN A 295 4.04 35.34 7.55
C GLN A 295 2.93 36.17 6.88
N TRP A 296 2.09 36.82 7.68
CA TRP A 296 0.84 37.43 7.21
C TRP A 296 1.03 38.45 6.07
N TRP A 297 2.19 39.11 5.97
CA TRP A 297 2.53 40.01 4.87
C TRP A 297 2.82 39.30 3.54
N GLN A 298 3.34 38.06 3.57
CA GLN A 298 3.57 37.25 2.37
C GLN A 298 2.26 36.75 1.76
N ARG A 299 1.17 36.74 2.54
CA ARG A 299 -0.18 36.37 2.07
C ARG A 299 -0.86 37.51 1.29
N LYS A 300 -0.54 38.78 1.59
CA LYS A 300 -1.12 39.97 0.92
C LYS A 300 -0.52 40.25 -0.47
N GLY A 301 0.69 39.78 -0.76
CA GLY A 301 1.35 40.02 -2.06
C GLY A 301 0.79 39.21 -3.24
N LYS A 302 0.02 38.13 -2.99
CA LYS A 302 -0.55 37.27 -4.05
C LYS A 302 -1.96 37.68 -4.50
N SER A 303 -2.62 38.60 -3.81
CA SER A 303 -3.99 39.04 -4.14
C SER A 303 -4.04 40.24 -5.09
N VAL A 304 -2.91 40.71 -5.63
CA VAL A 304 -2.86 41.90 -6.49
C VAL A 304 -2.16 41.58 -7.82
N GLN A 305 -2.72 40.65 -8.60
CA GLN A 305 -2.52 40.58 -10.05
C GLN A 305 -3.76 39.99 -10.73
N VAL A 306 -4.92 40.63 -10.53
CA VAL A 306 -6.04 40.58 -11.48
C VAL A 306 -6.63 41.99 -11.50
N THR A 307 -6.03 42.86 -12.32
CA THR A 307 -6.64 44.00 -13.05
C THR A 307 -5.54 44.99 -13.41
N LYS A 308 -5.09 44.96 -14.65
CA LYS A 308 -5.30 46.03 -15.64
C LYS A 308 -5.04 45.47 -17.03
#